data_AF-A0A958ITC2-F1
#
_entry.id   AF-A0A958ITC2-F1
#
_cell.length_a   1.000
_cell.length_b   1.000
_cell.length_c   1.000
_cell.angle_alpha   90.00
_cell.angle_beta   90.00
_cell.angle_gamma   90.00
#
_symmetry.space_group_name_H-M   'P 1'
#
loop_
_entity.id
_entity.type
_entity.pdbx_description
1 polymer ?
#
loop_
_entity_poly.entity_id
_entity_poly.type
_entity_poly.pdbx_seq_one_letter_code
_entity_poly.pdbx_strand_id
1 'polypeptide(L)'
;LIRQGEELGMTSLKQFTLETDPRDDGERYFAMRGFDHISGEYDRFDRTEVAADQRFIQNTGPFDLAPDSTVRVVVAVLAAQDSTELLKAAYNAQKAFNLNFILPSPPPSPKLTLVPGNKKVTVVWDNSPENAPDPFYPFRGADQNYREFDFEGYRVYRSEDGSEWTLIDSCD
;
A
#
# COMPACT_ATOMS: atom_id res chain seq x y z
N LEU A 1 3.07 -28.84 -5.99
CA LEU A 1 4.25 -28.16 -6.57
C LEU A 1 3.81 -26.83 -7.17
N ILE A 2 4.11 -25.73 -6.48
CA ILE A 2 3.90 -24.38 -6.99
C ILE A 2 4.89 -24.17 -8.14
N ARG A 3 4.42 -23.65 -9.28
CA ARG A 3 5.33 -23.33 -10.38
C ARG A 3 6.08 -22.04 -10.05
N GLN A 4 7.35 -21.96 -10.43
CA GLN A 4 8.11 -20.72 -10.31
C GLN A 4 7.38 -19.60 -11.08
N GLY A 5 6.97 -18.54 -10.36
CA GLY A 5 6.18 -17.43 -10.92
C GLY A 5 4.66 -17.58 -10.79
N GLU A 6 4.15 -18.63 -10.16
CA GLU A 6 2.72 -18.76 -9.85
C GLU A 6 2.31 -17.79 -8.74
N GLU A 7 1.28 -17.00 -9.01
CA GLU A 7 0.75 -16.01 -8.08
C GLU A 7 -0.31 -16.68 -7.19
N LEU A 8 0.00 -16.76 -5.89
CA LEU A 8 -0.89 -17.40 -4.93
C LEU A 8 -1.88 -16.38 -4.40
N GLY A 9 -3.13 -16.52 -4.83
CA GLY A 9 -4.24 -15.71 -4.36
C GLY A 9 -4.75 -16.13 -2.97
N MET A 10 -5.76 -15.40 -2.50
CA MET A 10 -6.47 -15.73 -1.27
C MET A 10 -7.35 -16.97 -1.48
N THR A 11 -7.21 -17.97 -0.61
CA THR A 11 -7.98 -19.22 -0.63
C THR A 11 -9.11 -19.25 0.40
N SER A 12 -8.99 -18.47 1.47
CA SER A 12 -10.09 -18.19 2.40
C SER A 12 -9.92 -16.84 3.11
N LEU A 13 -11.05 -16.23 3.48
CA LEU A 13 -11.17 -15.08 4.36
C LEU A 13 -12.07 -15.50 5.52
N LYS A 14 -11.56 -15.48 6.75
CA LYS A 14 -12.38 -15.75 7.94
C LYS A 14 -12.47 -14.52 8.82
N GLN A 15 -13.63 -14.30 9.43
CA GLN A 15 -13.90 -13.16 10.29
C GLN A 15 -14.33 -13.64 11.68
N PHE A 16 -13.84 -12.96 12.71
CA PHE A 16 -14.08 -13.31 14.11
C PHE A 16 -14.39 -12.06 14.92
N THR A 17 -15.10 -12.25 16.02
CA THR A 17 -15.11 -11.27 17.11
C THR A 17 -14.16 -11.73 18.20
N LEU A 18 -13.94 -10.89 19.22
CA LEU A 18 -13.20 -11.30 20.42
C LEU A 18 -13.75 -12.60 21.06
N GLU A 19 -15.06 -12.84 20.97
CA GLU A 19 -15.72 -14.00 21.57
C GLU A 19 -15.51 -15.29 20.77
N THR A 20 -15.47 -15.15 19.44
CA THR A 20 -15.37 -16.25 18.46
C THR A 20 -13.96 -16.39 17.89
N ASP A 21 -12.94 -15.87 18.56
CA ASP A 21 -11.55 -16.01 18.12
C ASP A 21 -11.06 -17.45 18.34
N PRO A 22 -10.51 -18.15 17.32
CA PRO A 22 -9.96 -19.49 17.49
C PRO A 22 -8.83 -19.52 18.51
N ARG A 23 -8.97 -20.39 19.50
CA ARG A 23 -8.18 -20.39 20.75
C ARG A 23 -6.95 -21.27 20.67
N ASP A 24 -7.01 -22.32 19.87
CA ASP A 24 -5.92 -23.27 19.68
C ASP A 24 -5.53 -23.45 18.21
N ASP A 25 -4.41 -24.14 17.99
CA ASP A 25 -3.86 -24.35 16.66
C ASP A 25 -4.76 -25.22 15.76
N GLY A 26 -5.57 -26.11 16.36
CA GLY A 26 -6.53 -26.93 15.65
C GLY A 26 -7.66 -26.08 15.08
N GLU A 27 -8.28 -25.24 15.91
CA GLU A 27 -9.31 -24.30 15.51
C GLU A 27 -8.80 -23.30 14.47
N ARG A 28 -7.59 -22.75 14.67
CA ARG A 28 -6.94 -21.84 13.70
C ARG A 28 -6.71 -22.52 12.36
N TYR A 29 -6.19 -23.74 12.36
CA TYR A 29 -5.98 -24.50 11.14
C TYR A 29 -7.31 -24.81 10.44
N PHE A 30 -8.35 -25.15 11.21
CA PHE A 30 -9.69 -25.40 10.68
C PHE A 30 -10.24 -24.14 9.99
N ALA A 31 -10.10 -22.98 10.65
CA ALA A 31 -10.46 -21.69 10.08
C ALA A 31 -9.67 -21.35 8.81
N MET A 32 -8.35 -21.53 8.82
CA MET A 32 -7.50 -21.31 7.64
C MET A 32 -7.92 -22.16 6.44
N ARG A 33 -8.48 -23.34 6.67
CA ARG A 33 -9.01 -24.20 5.59
C ARG A 33 -10.36 -23.77 5.04
N GLY A 34 -10.99 -22.72 5.58
CA GLY A 34 -12.31 -22.26 5.15
C GLY A 34 -13.45 -22.88 5.93
N PHE A 35 -13.23 -23.34 7.16
CA PHE A 35 -14.32 -23.82 8.01
C PHE A 35 -14.60 -22.81 9.13
N ASP A 36 -15.86 -22.69 9.54
CA ASP A 36 -16.18 -22.15 10.86
C ASP A 36 -15.72 -23.18 11.92
N HIS A 37 -14.82 -22.76 12.81
CA HIS A 37 -14.24 -23.62 13.84
C HIS A 37 -15.23 -23.99 14.96
N ILE A 38 -16.35 -23.26 15.08
CA ILE A 38 -17.40 -23.52 16.07
C ILE A 38 -18.47 -24.44 15.49
N SER A 39 -19.06 -24.07 14.35
CA SER A 39 -20.16 -24.84 13.75
C SER A 39 -19.68 -26.03 12.90
N GLY A 40 -18.43 -26.00 12.43
CA GLY A 40 -17.87 -26.96 11.50
C GLY A 40 -18.35 -26.77 10.05
N GLU A 41 -19.13 -25.73 9.77
CA GLU A 41 -19.60 -25.43 8.41
C GLU A 41 -18.45 -24.97 7.52
N TYR A 42 -18.47 -25.40 6.26
CA TYR A 42 -17.48 -24.97 5.27
C TYR A 42 -17.95 -23.73 4.54
N ASP A 43 -17.35 -22.59 4.86
CA ASP A 43 -17.43 -21.35 4.10
C ASP A 43 -16.06 -20.70 3.98
N ARG A 44 -15.61 -20.54 2.74
CA ARG A 44 -14.29 -19.97 2.44
C ARG A 44 -14.23 -18.48 2.66
N PHE A 45 -15.34 -17.75 2.55
CA PHE A 45 -15.32 -16.28 2.55
C PHE A 45 -16.43 -15.74 3.43
N ASP A 46 -16.08 -15.56 4.71
CA ASP A 46 -17.02 -15.03 5.68
C ASP A 46 -17.50 -13.64 5.30
N ARG A 47 -18.76 -13.38 5.64
CA ARG A 47 -19.39 -12.07 5.55
C ARG A 47 -20.16 -11.83 6.83
N THR A 48 -19.73 -10.86 7.61
CA THR A 48 -20.43 -10.46 8.83
C THR A 48 -20.89 -9.02 8.77
N GLU A 49 -22.10 -8.79 9.28
CA GLU A 49 -22.66 -7.45 9.51
C GLU A 49 -22.72 -7.14 11.02
N VAL A 50 -22.10 -7.99 11.85
CA VAL A 50 -22.11 -7.84 13.30
C VAL A 50 -21.21 -6.67 13.70
N ALA A 51 -21.81 -5.64 14.29
CA ALA A 51 -21.09 -4.53 14.90
C ALA A 51 -20.40 -4.99 16.19
N ALA A 52 -19.11 -5.31 16.11
CA ALA A 52 -18.26 -5.72 17.23
C ALA A 52 -16.79 -5.35 16.93
N ASP A 53 -15.88 -5.65 17.85
CA ASP A 53 -14.45 -5.69 17.55
C ASP A 53 -14.18 -6.84 16.57
N GLN A 54 -13.99 -6.49 15.29
CA GLN A 54 -13.85 -7.43 14.18
C GLN A 54 -12.39 -7.72 13.89
N ARG A 55 -12.07 -9.01 13.80
CA ARG A 55 -10.77 -9.54 13.37
C ARG A 55 -11.00 -10.34 12.11
N PHE A 56 -10.02 -10.34 11.21
CA PHE A 56 -10.07 -11.18 10.03
C PHE A 56 -8.73 -11.82 9.73
N ILE A 57 -8.76 -12.99 9.12
CA ILE A 57 -7.58 -13.67 8.57
C ILE A 57 -7.76 -13.86 7.07
N GLN A 58 -6.74 -13.51 6.30
CA GLN A 58 -6.66 -13.77 4.87
C GLN A 58 -5.64 -14.88 4.65
N ASN A 59 -6.07 -15.98 4.05
CA ASN A 59 -5.25 -17.18 3.93
C ASN A 59 -4.91 -17.46 2.48
N THR A 60 -3.77 -18.10 2.25
CA THR A 60 -3.36 -18.63 0.95
C THR A 60 -2.79 -20.03 1.12
N GLY A 61 -3.04 -20.91 0.15
CA GLY A 61 -2.67 -22.33 0.21
C GLY A 61 -3.84 -23.29 0.45
N PRO A 62 -3.57 -24.57 0.76
CA PRO A 62 -2.25 -25.12 1.11
C PRO A 62 -1.34 -25.24 -0.10
N PHE A 63 -0.04 -25.13 0.13
CA PHE A 63 0.97 -25.37 -0.89
C PHE A 63 2.27 -25.91 -0.27
N ASP A 64 3.03 -26.65 -1.07
CA ASP A 64 4.34 -27.16 -0.67
C ASP A 64 5.44 -26.18 -1.12
N LEU A 65 6.29 -25.78 -0.17
CA LEU A 65 7.47 -24.96 -0.43
C LEU A 65 8.73 -25.83 -0.29
N ALA A 66 9.47 -26.01 -1.38
CA ALA A 66 10.73 -26.74 -1.34
C ALA A 66 11.82 -25.91 -0.59
N PRO A 67 12.85 -26.55 -0.01
CA PRO A 67 14.01 -25.84 0.51
C PRO A 67 14.58 -24.87 -0.53
N ASP A 68 14.99 -23.68 -0.08
CA ASP A 68 15.55 -22.60 -0.91
C ASP A 68 14.63 -22.06 -2.03
N SER A 69 13.34 -22.45 -2.05
CA SER A 69 12.36 -21.87 -2.96
C SER A 69 11.72 -20.61 -2.37
N THR A 70 11.32 -19.67 -3.22
CA THR A 70 10.65 -18.42 -2.83
C THR A 70 9.25 -18.38 -3.45
N VAL A 71 8.28 -17.96 -2.64
CA VAL A 71 6.91 -17.68 -3.07
C VAL A 71 6.61 -16.21 -2.88
N ARG A 72 5.94 -15.62 -3.87
CA ARG A 72 5.43 -14.25 -3.79
C ARG A 72 3.93 -14.29 -3.52
N VAL A 73 3.53 -13.77 -2.37
CA VAL A 73 2.12 -13.53 -2.04
C VAL A 73 1.85 -12.04 -2.20
N VAL A 74 0.77 -11.70 -2.89
CA VAL A 74 0.32 -10.31 -3.04
C VAL A 74 -1.07 -10.17 -2.45
N VAL A 75 -1.24 -9.16 -1.61
CA VAL A 75 -2.47 -8.91 -0.86
C VAL A 75 -2.95 -7.50 -1.18
N ALA A 76 -4.25 -7.35 -1.37
CA ALA A 76 -4.91 -6.06 -1.51
C ALA A 76 -6.06 -5.98 -0.50
N VAL A 77 -6.07 -4.91 0.30
CA VAL A 77 -7.19 -4.56 1.19
C VAL A 77 -7.83 -3.31 0.62
N LEU A 78 -9.12 -3.38 0.33
CA LEU A 78 -9.88 -2.31 -0.30
C LEU A 78 -10.94 -1.81 0.67
N ALA A 79 -11.01 -0.49 0.83
CA ALA A 79 -12.04 0.18 1.59
C ALA A 79 -12.55 1.36 0.78
N ALA A 80 -13.88 1.55 0.77
CA ALA A 80 -14.53 2.63 0.05
C ALA A 80 -15.87 2.97 0.70
N GLN A 81 -16.38 4.17 0.41
CA GLN A 81 -17.65 4.66 0.96
C GLN A 81 -18.86 3.90 0.41
N ASP A 82 -18.79 3.48 -0.84
CA ASP A 82 -19.84 2.72 -1.51
C ASP A 82 -19.26 1.73 -2.54
N SER A 83 -20.14 0.93 -3.14
CA SER A 83 -19.76 -0.10 -4.10
C SER A 83 -19.15 0.44 -5.40
N THR A 84 -19.53 1.65 -5.82
CA THR A 84 -18.98 2.28 -7.03
C THR A 84 -17.54 2.70 -6.80
N GLU A 85 -17.27 3.34 -5.66
CA GLU A 85 -15.91 3.70 -5.26
C GLU A 85 -15.08 2.45 -4.95
N LEU A 86 -15.68 1.39 -4.41
CA LEU A 86 -15.00 0.11 -4.19
C LEU A 86 -14.54 -0.52 -5.52
N LEU A 87 -15.39 -0.48 -6.55
CA LEU A 87 -15.02 -0.98 -7.89
C LEU A 87 -13.89 -0.16 -8.51
N LYS A 88 -13.88 1.17 -8.33
CA LYS A 88 -12.77 2.02 -8.76
C LYS A 88 -11.48 1.68 -8.03
N ALA A 89 -11.54 1.50 -6.71
CA ALA A 89 -10.39 1.09 -5.90
C ALA A 89 -9.85 -0.29 -6.34
N ALA A 90 -10.74 -1.26 -6.59
CA ALA A 90 -10.37 -2.58 -7.10
C ALA A 90 -9.71 -2.51 -8.48
N TYR A 91 -10.27 -1.72 -9.39
CA TYR A 91 -9.70 -1.49 -10.71
C TYR A 91 -8.30 -0.87 -10.63
N ASN A 92 -8.13 0.15 -9.78
CA ASN A 92 -6.84 0.81 -9.59
C ASN A 92 -5.80 -0.12 -8.95
N ALA A 93 -6.19 -0.92 -7.95
CA ALA A 93 -5.30 -1.91 -7.33
C ALA A 93 -4.85 -2.98 -8.32
N GLN A 94 -5.76 -3.49 -9.15
CA GLN A 94 -5.40 -4.43 -10.22
C GLN A 94 -4.49 -3.78 -11.27
N LYS A 95 -4.75 -2.52 -11.64
CA LYS A 95 -3.88 -1.76 -12.54
C LYS A 95 -2.47 -1.62 -11.95
N ALA A 96 -2.37 -1.23 -10.68
CA ALA A 96 -1.09 -1.11 -9.97
C ALA A 96 -0.32 -2.43 -10.00
N PHE A 97 -0.99 -3.54 -9.70
CA PHE A 97 -0.40 -4.87 -9.75
C PHE A 97 0.13 -5.22 -11.15
N ASN A 98 -0.69 -5.03 -12.18
CA ASN A 98 -0.32 -5.31 -13.57
C ASN A 98 0.86 -4.44 -14.06
N LEU A 99 1.05 -3.27 -13.45
CA LEU A 99 2.16 -2.35 -13.72
C LEU A 99 3.39 -2.61 -12.84
N ASN A 100 3.47 -3.75 -12.16
CA ASN A 100 4.54 -4.07 -11.21
C ASN A 100 4.73 -2.99 -10.13
N PHE A 101 3.62 -2.41 -9.67
CA PHE A 101 3.59 -1.33 -8.67
C PHE A 101 4.28 -0.04 -9.11
N ILE A 102 4.48 0.16 -10.42
CA ILE A 102 4.80 1.48 -10.96
C ILE A 102 3.53 2.34 -10.86
N LEU A 103 3.60 3.31 -9.97
CA LEU A 103 2.52 4.23 -9.63
C LEU A 103 2.98 5.67 -9.88
N PRO A 104 2.04 6.62 -10.04
CA PRO A 104 2.35 8.04 -9.96
C PRO A 104 3.20 8.34 -8.74
N SER A 105 4.35 8.95 -8.94
CA SER A 105 5.28 9.27 -7.85
C SER A 105 5.68 10.73 -7.94
N PRO A 106 5.67 11.48 -6.82
CA PRO A 106 6.14 12.85 -6.84
C PRO A 106 7.63 12.91 -7.19
N PRO A 107 8.12 14.06 -7.68
CA PRO A 107 9.55 14.28 -7.87
C PRO A 107 10.37 13.98 -6.61
N PRO A 108 11.61 13.48 -6.75
CA PRO A 108 12.48 13.19 -5.62
C PRO A 108 12.82 14.48 -4.86
N SER A 109 12.91 14.42 -3.53
CA SER A 109 13.35 15.59 -2.75
C SER A 109 14.75 16.05 -3.19
N PRO A 110 15.00 17.37 -3.26
CA PRO A 110 16.33 17.87 -3.61
C PRO A 110 17.32 17.58 -2.49
N LYS A 111 18.60 17.43 -2.83
CA LYS A 111 19.66 17.15 -1.85
C LYS A 111 20.05 18.42 -1.12
N LEU A 112 19.66 18.49 0.15
CA LEU A 112 19.92 19.63 1.02
C LEU A 112 21.34 19.62 1.60
N THR A 113 22.02 20.76 1.56
CA THR A 113 23.27 21.03 2.26
C THR A 113 23.11 22.26 3.14
N LEU A 114 23.46 22.13 4.41
CA LEU A 114 23.44 23.22 5.37
C LEU A 114 24.87 23.67 5.67
N VAL A 115 25.15 24.95 5.44
CA VAL A 115 26.43 25.56 5.76
C VAL A 115 26.24 26.47 6.98
N PRO A 116 26.75 26.09 8.16
CA PRO A 116 26.64 26.92 9.35
C PRO A 116 27.53 28.17 9.24
N GLY A 117 27.02 29.31 9.70
CA GLY A 117 27.75 30.56 9.80
C GLY A 117 27.44 31.31 11.09
N ASN A 118 28.11 32.45 11.31
CA ASN A 118 27.86 33.25 12.51
C ASN A 118 26.44 33.83 12.50
N LYS A 119 25.56 33.37 13.41
CA LYS A 119 24.15 33.74 13.53
C LYS A 119 23.33 33.60 12.23
N LYS A 120 23.77 32.74 11.32
CA LYS A 120 23.08 32.44 10.06
C LYS A 120 23.34 31.01 9.64
N VAL A 121 22.40 30.43 8.90
CA VAL A 121 22.58 29.16 8.19
C VAL A 121 22.33 29.43 6.73
N THR A 122 23.26 29.02 5.87
CA THR A 122 23.05 29.03 4.43
C THR A 122 22.53 27.66 4.03
N VAL A 123 21.36 27.65 3.42
CA VAL A 123 20.70 26.44 2.92
C VAL A 123 20.92 26.40 1.41
N VAL A 124 21.47 25.30 0.91
CA VAL A 124 21.71 25.07 -0.52
C VAL A 124 21.10 23.74 -0.89
N TRP A 125 20.48 23.64 -2.07
CA TRP A 125 19.95 22.39 -2.59
C TRP A 125 20.28 22.24 -4.06
N ASP A 126 20.24 21.00 -4.57
CA ASP A 126 20.40 20.73 -6.00
C ASP A 126 19.06 20.82 -6.76
N ASN A 127 19.13 20.78 -8.09
CA ASN A 127 17.98 20.83 -8.98
C ASN A 127 17.54 19.44 -9.46
N SER A 128 17.83 18.39 -8.68
CA SER A 128 17.45 17.02 -9.04
C SER A 128 15.95 16.81 -9.31
N PRO A 129 14.99 17.41 -8.56
CA PRO A 129 13.57 17.23 -8.85
C PRO A 129 13.11 17.85 -10.18
N GLU A 130 13.72 18.96 -10.62
CA GLU A 130 13.24 19.74 -11.77
C GLU A 130 13.22 18.95 -13.09
N ASN A 131 14.12 17.98 -13.22
CA ASN A 131 14.29 17.19 -14.44
C ASN A 131 14.08 15.69 -14.18
N ALA A 132 13.40 15.33 -13.09
CA ALA A 132 13.10 13.95 -12.77
C ALA A 132 11.83 13.52 -13.53
N PRO A 133 11.92 12.58 -14.50
CA PRO A 133 10.74 12.06 -15.18
C PRO A 133 9.98 11.10 -14.28
N ASP A 134 8.65 11.17 -14.28
CA ASP A 134 7.80 10.19 -13.60
C ASP A 134 7.79 8.86 -14.39
N PRO A 135 8.25 7.74 -13.78
CA PRO A 135 8.21 6.42 -14.42
C PRO A 135 6.80 5.95 -14.83
N PHE A 136 5.75 6.52 -14.25
CA PHE A 136 4.36 6.24 -14.59
C PHE A 136 3.89 6.94 -15.88
N TYR A 137 4.59 7.96 -16.38
CA TYR A 137 4.17 8.74 -17.56
C TYR A 137 3.78 7.89 -18.80
N PRO A 138 4.48 6.79 -19.15
CA PRO A 138 4.08 5.90 -20.23
C PRO A 138 2.74 5.18 -20.00
N PHE A 139 2.31 5.06 -18.75
CA PHE A 139 1.12 4.31 -18.31
C PHE A 139 -0.07 5.21 -17.92
N ARG A 140 0.05 6.53 -18.12
CA ARG A 140 -1.01 7.53 -17.87
C ARG A 140 -2.34 7.21 -18.57
N GLY A 141 -2.30 6.46 -19.66
CA GLY A 141 -3.47 6.12 -20.46
C GLY A 141 -3.96 7.33 -21.27
N ALA A 142 -5.26 7.64 -21.16
CA ALA A 142 -5.89 8.74 -21.89
C ALA A 142 -5.79 10.10 -21.18
N ASP A 143 -5.15 10.17 -20.00
CA ASP A 143 -4.97 11.42 -19.29
C ASP A 143 -3.97 12.32 -20.03
N GLN A 144 -4.47 13.40 -20.63
CA GLN A 144 -3.66 14.38 -21.35
C GLN A 144 -3.04 15.43 -20.43
N ASN A 145 -3.52 15.55 -19.18
CA ASN A 145 -3.03 16.52 -18.22
C ASN A 145 -1.82 15.99 -17.43
N TYR A 146 -1.58 14.68 -17.48
CA TYR A 146 -0.42 14.07 -16.85
C TYR A 146 0.87 14.48 -17.58
N ARG A 147 1.83 15.05 -16.85
CA ARG A 147 3.12 15.50 -17.38
C ARG A 147 4.22 14.52 -17.02
N GLU A 148 5.20 14.37 -17.91
CA GLU A 148 6.39 13.54 -17.66
C GLU A 148 7.26 14.17 -16.58
N PHE A 149 7.38 15.49 -16.62
CA PHE A 149 8.04 16.32 -15.61
C PHE A 149 6.96 17.11 -14.88
N ASP A 150 6.69 16.73 -13.65
CA ASP A 150 5.58 17.24 -12.81
C ASP A 150 6.07 18.11 -11.64
N PHE A 151 7.34 18.54 -11.67
CA PHE A 151 7.88 19.51 -10.72
C PHE A 151 7.22 20.89 -10.89
N GLU A 152 6.76 21.45 -9.77
CA GLU A 152 5.99 22.71 -9.72
C GLU A 152 6.73 23.87 -9.03
N GLY A 153 7.93 23.66 -8.51
CA GLY A 153 8.68 24.67 -7.78
C GLY A 153 9.08 24.27 -6.36
N TYR A 154 9.75 25.19 -5.67
CA TYR A 154 10.22 25.03 -4.29
C TYR A 154 9.42 25.90 -3.33
N ARG A 155 9.23 25.37 -2.10
CA ARG A 155 8.74 26.13 -0.96
C ARG A 155 9.67 25.93 0.22
N VAL A 156 10.13 27.04 0.81
CA VAL A 156 11.05 27.03 1.94
C VAL A 156 10.30 27.41 3.21
N TYR A 157 10.29 26.50 4.17
CA TYR A 157 9.63 26.71 5.46
C TYR A 157 10.67 26.80 6.58
N ARG A 158 10.39 27.65 7.58
CA ARG A 158 11.20 27.81 8.79
C ARG A 158 10.34 27.67 10.03
N SER A 159 10.84 26.93 11.01
CA SER A 159 10.29 26.83 12.36
C SER A 159 11.38 27.10 13.39
N GLU A 160 11.04 27.75 14.50
CA GLU A 160 11.95 27.99 15.63
C GLU A 160 11.81 26.93 16.72
N ASP A 161 10.63 26.32 16.84
CA ASP A 161 10.26 25.37 17.89
C ASP A 161 9.99 23.95 17.35
N GLY A 162 9.91 23.79 16.02
CA GLY A 162 9.57 22.55 15.33
C GLY A 162 8.07 22.28 15.21
N SER A 163 7.22 23.11 15.83
CA SER A 163 5.75 22.99 15.81
C SER A 163 5.10 23.96 14.83
N GLU A 164 5.54 25.21 14.81
CA GLU A 164 4.95 26.26 13.96
C GLU A 164 5.88 26.52 12.78
N TRP A 165 5.40 26.24 11.56
CA TRP A 165 6.17 26.41 10.33
C TRP A 165 5.68 27.62 9.54
N THR A 166 6.59 28.52 9.21
CA THR A 166 6.33 29.72 8.41
C THR A 166 6.94 29.57 7.03
N LEU A 167 6.17 29.86 5.98
CA LEU A 167 6.70 29.98 4.63
C LEU A 167 7.58 31.22 4.57
N ILE A 168 8.86 31.04 4.24
CA ILE A 168 9.83 32.14 4.14
C ILE A 168 10.22 32.47 2.70
N ASP A 169 10.06 31.52 1.77
CA ASP A 169 10.32 31.75 0.35
C ASP A 169 9.61 30.72 -0.54
N SER A 170 9.39 31.08 -1.80
CA SER A 170 8.89 30.18 -2.84
C SER A 170 9.37 30.59 -4.23
N CYS A 171 9.72 29.63 -5.07
CA CYS A 171 10.06 29.88 -6.47
C CYS A 171 9.50 28.79 -7.38
N ASP A 172 9.13 29.18 -8.60
CA ASP A 172 8.57 28.36 -9.67
C ASP A 172 9.54 28.29 -10.85
#